data_AF-A0A165WWU3-F1
#
_entry.id   AF-A0A165WWU3-F1
#
_cell.length_a   1.000
_cell.length_b   1.000
_cell.length_c   1.000
_cell.angle_alpha   90.00
_cell.angle_beta   90.00
_cell.angle_gamma   90.00
#
_symmetry.space_group_name_H-M   'P 1'
#
loop_
_entity.id
_entity.type
_entity.pdbx_description
1 polymer ?
#
loop_
_entity_poly.entity_id
_entity_poly.type
_entity_poly.pdbx_seq_one_letter_code
_entity_poly.pdbx_strand_id
1 'polypeptide(L)'
;MVGVTDPSTYHELQEYHRTCLDEYEFPKDAEYEGYEEDFRTTWELFVNMGGYQWIDHTHEMGSDYREPLSEFLDEVKENDGKTVPDLELRKRYWNFLQKYPCHHDLPENAERHVEDVLSWCLADQVLFGTITPSFSEEKAQRLLEILKSLPELPERTFPDENWASARAIRVWYISAIAGTIASDRIATGYGTAEARAFRDAAKLTNVTEFTYEDLESSGDWMFFVVSYAIFFGIPISRLKQIMDVGQRQLQTGGITEARWRNFLESRVKDWSDSNLLATVMIAATVAFIAVPGIDDISRTLVLLSALMSIASVLMGQYLVRIHEPHATSTAQTGVYYFQNVGSHERLAILLSLPMILISWSFVTFITAFVVFASRGEDGSSFSLPRHTTYAVAISTGILAVLLLDIVRVFRGVWKVTNEAPRPSVLSRLSEKFFEKTSLLPFHRHDD
;
A
#
# COMPACT_ATOMS: atom_id res chain seq x y z
N MET A 1 25.36 21.42 10.83
CA MET A 1 26.54 21.40 9.94
C MET A 1 27.51 22.39 10.54
N VAL A 2 28.70 21.94 10.90
CA VAL A 2 29.72 22.80 11.53
C VAL A 2 30.17 23.82 10.51
N GLY A 3 30.11 25.10 10.85
CA GLY A 3 30.69 26.14 10.02
C GLY A 3 32.21 26.01 10.05
N VAL A 4 32.80 25.34 9.06
CA VAL A 4 34.27 25.17 8.95
C VAL A 4 34.98 26.52 8.74
N THR A 5 34.21 27.57 8.42
CA THR A 5 34.67 28.95 8.30
C THR A 5 34.80 29.68 9.64
N ASP A 6 34.24 29.13 10.72
CA ASP A 6 34.38 29.67 12.07
C ASP A 6 35.49 28.91 12.84
N PRO A 7 36.61 29.57 13.18
CA PRO A 7 37.72 28.93 13.88
C PRO A 7 37.35 28.32 15.23
N SER A 8 36.37 28.91 15.93
CA SER A 8 35.97 28.42 17.26
C SER A 8 35.24 27.09 17.18
N THR A 9 34.23 26.98 16.32
CA THR A 9 33.53 25.72 16.06
C THR A 9 34.47 24.65 15.47
N TYR A 10 35.46 25.04 14.65
CA TYR A 10 36.45 24.12 14.11
C TYR A 10 37.40 23.56 15.20
N HIS A 11 37.82 24.40 16.16
CA HIS A 11 38.64 23.94 17.29
C HIS A 11 37.90 22.95 18.19
N GLU A 12 36.61 23.21 18.48
CA GLU A 12 35.78 22.29 19.26
C GLU A 12 35.63 20.92 18.56
N LEU A 13 35.43 20.93 17.24
CA LEU A 13 35.38 19.71 16.43
C LEU A 13 36.71 18.92 16.52
N GLN A 14 37.85 19.60 16.38
CA GLN A 14 39.17 18.96 16.49
C GLN A 14 39.42 18.38 17.89
N GLU A 15 39.01 19.07 18.95
CA GLU A 15 39.18 18.58 20.32
C GLU A 15 38.34 17.32 20.56
N TYR A 16 37.08 17.31 20.11
CA TYR A 16 36.21 16.14 20.19
C TYR A 16 36.82 14.92 19.50
N HIS A 17 37.21 15.03 18.22
CA HIS A 17 37.75 13.89 17.48
C HIS A 17 39.14 13.44 17.95
N ARG A 18 39.92 14.31 18.61
CA ARG A 18 41.18 13.90 19.26
C ARG A 18 40.95 12.94 20.43
N THR A 19 39.79 13.00 21.08
CA THR A 19 39.44 12.07 22.18
C THR A 19 38.98 10.69 21.69
N CYS A 20 38.63 10.56 20.41
CA CYS A 20 38.15 9.31 19.79
C CYS A 20 39.19 8.64 18.88
N LEU A 21 40.48 8.99 19.00
CA LEU A 21 41.52 8.49 18.09
C LEU A 21 41.64 6.96 18.08
N ASP A 22 41.43 6.32 19.23
CA ASP A 22 41.48 4.86 19.37
C ASP A 22 40.38 4.16 18.54
N GLU A 23 39.27 4.85 18.25
CA GLU A 23 38.16 4.33 17.44
C GLU A 23 38.42 4.43 15.93
N TYR A 24 39.48 5.16 15.53
CA TYR A 24 39.88 5.37 14.13
C TYR A 24 41.08 4.53 13.70
N GLU A 25 41.74 3.85 14.65
CA GLU A 25 42.93 3.07 14.35
C GLU A 25 42.56 1.82 13.56
N PHE A 26 43.21 1.62 12.41
CA PHE A 26 43.03 0.42 11.60
C PHE A 26 43.56 -0.81 12.36
N PRO A 27 42.77 -1.88 12.54
CA PRO A 27 43.20 -3.07 13.26
C PRO A 27 44.42 -3.73 12.60
N LYS A 28 45.39 -4.19 13.40
CA LYS A 28 46.63 -4.83 12.91
C LYS A 28 46.52 -6.34 12.73
N ASP A 29 45.29 -6.87 12.79
CA ASP A 29 45.06 -8.30 12.65
C ASP A 29 45.26 -8.73 11.19
N ALA A 30 45.90 -9.89 11.00
CA ALA A 30 46.26 -10.41 9.68
C ALA A 30 45.04 -10.66 8.77
N GLU A 31 43.84 -10.74 9.35
CA GLU A 31 42.59 -10.92 8.61
C GLU A 31 42.11 -9.66 7.89
N TYR A 32 42.65 -8.48 8.22
CA TYR A 32 42.27 -7.20 7.62
C TYR A 32 43.35 -6.60 6.72
N GLU A 33 44.50 -7.27 6.59
CA GLU A 33 45.63 -6.83 5.75
C GLU A 33 45.21 -6.62 4.29
N GLY A 34 44.25 -7.42 3.79
CA GLY A 34 43.69 -7.27 2.44
C GLY A 34 42.85 -6.01 2.21
N TYR A 35 42.34 -5.37 3.27
CA TYR A 35 41.51 -4.17 3.18
C TYR A 35 42.30 -2.88 3.41
N GLU A 36 43.58 -2.96 3.80
CA GLU A 36 44.38 -1.79 4.17
C GLU A 36 44.67 -0.87 2.99
N GLU A 37 44.89 -1.42 1.80
CA GLU A 37 45.09 -0.64 0.58
C GLU A 37 43.81 0.13 0.22
N ASP A 38 42.68 -0.59 0.14
CA ASP A 38 41.37 -0.02 -0.18
C ASP A 38 40.94 1.04 0.84
N PHE A 39 41.17 0.80 2.14
CA PHE A 39 40.89 1.75 3.21
C PHE A 39 41.61 3.09 2.99
N ARG A 40 42.85 3.08 2.50
CA ARG A 40 43.64 4.30 2.29
C ARG A 40 43.25 5.08 1.05
N THR A 41 42.65 4.41 0.06
CA THR A 41 42.39 5.01 -1.27
C THR A 41 40.92 5.31 -1.52
N THR A 42 40.01 4.52 -0.95
CA THR A 42 38.59 4.53 -1.33
C THR A 42 37.64 4.75 -0.16
N TRP A 43 38.12 4.78 1.09
CA TRP A 43 37.24 5.02 2.23
C TRP A 43 37.22 6.50 2.61
N GLU A 44 36.04 6.97 3.02
CA GLU A 44 35.83 8.33 3.51
C GLU A 44 35.33 8.31 4.96
N LEU A 45 35.90 9.21 5.77
CA LEU A 45 35.44 9.47 7.13
C LEU A 45 34.65 10.78 7.16
N PHE A 46 33.35 10.68 7.38
CA PHE A 46 32.50 11.82 7.61
C PHE A 46 32.50 12.19 9.10
N VAL A 47 32.82 13.44 9.43
CA VAL A 47 32.94 13.94 10.80
C VAL A 47 32.05 15.16 11.06
N ASN A 48 31.46 15.22 12.25
CA ASN A 48 30.57 16.29 12.71
C ASN A 48 30.65 16.44 14.24
N MET A 49 30.19 17.59 14.79
CA MET A 49 30.18 17.85 16.25
C MET A 49 29.41 16.80 17.06
N GLY A 50 28.57 16.01 16.39
CA GLY A 50 27.80 14.97 17.02
C GLY A 50 28.38 13.56 16.85
N GLY A 51 29.52 13.33 16.21
CA GLY A 51 29.99 11.97 15.88
C GLY A 51 30.62 11.85 14.49
N TYR A 52 30.80 10.61 14.05
CA TYR A 52 31.44 10.29 12.78
C TYR A 52 30.75 9.11 12.09
N GLN A 53 31.03 8.91 10.80
CA GLN A 53 30.49 7.83 9.99
C GLN A 53 31.54 7.43 8.93
N TRP A 54 31.75 6.13 8.76
CA TRP A 54 32.61 5.57 7.73
C TRP A 54 31.83 5.26 6.46
N ILE A 55 32.45 5.52 5.33
CA ILE A 55 31.88 5.28 4.00
C ILE A 55 32.91 4.50 3.19
N ASP A 56 32.51 3.32 2.70
CA ASP A 56 33.30 2.48 1.83
C ASP A 56 32.74 2.58 0.40
N HIS A 57 33.49 3.23 -0.50
CA HIS A 57 33.11 3.39 -1.89
C HIS A 57 33.36 2.15 -2.76
N THR A 58 34.21 1.22 -2.32
CA THR A 58 34.52 -0.02 -3.05
C THR A 58 33.38 -1.01 -2.93
N HIS A 59 32.85 -1.19 -1.72
CA HIS A 59 31.74 -2.11 -1.47
C HIS A 59 30.36 -1.42 -1.44
N GLU A 60 30.32 -0.10 -1.60
CA GLU A 60 29.11 0.75 -1.52
C GLU A 60 28.38 0.62 -0.17
N MET A 61 29.12 0.71 0.94
CA MET A 61 28.63 0.52 2.30
C MET A 61 28.86 1.75 3.17
N GLY A 62 27.97 1.99 4.13
CA GLY A 62 28.11 3.05 5.11
C GLY A 62 27.82 2.55 6.52
N SER A 63 28.69 2.93 7.46
CA SER A 63 28.59 2.53 8.86
C SER A 63 27.41 3.19 9.57
N ASP A 64 27.06 2.67 10.74
CA ASP A 64 26.26 3.39 11.71
C ASP A 64 26.99 4.64 12.23
N TYR A 65 26.19 5.57 12.76
CA TYR A 65 26.71 6.82 13.28
C TYR A 65 27.40 6.60 14.64
N ARG A 66 28.69 6.97 14.74
CA ARG A 66 29.61 6.69 15.86
C ARG A 66 29.99 5.22 16.04
N GLU A 67 29.94 4.45 14.96
CA GLU A 67 30.40 3.07 14.96
C GLU A 67 31.93 3.01 14.85
N PRO A 68 32.64 2.29 15.74
CA PRO A 68 34.09 2.18 15.68
C PRO A 68 34.54 1.46 14.40
N LEU A 69 35.72 1.80 13.89
CA LEU A 69 36.23 1.26 12.63
C LEU A 69 36.28 -0.28 12.63
N SER A 70 36.65 -0.91 13.75
CA SER A 70 36.73 -2.37 13.84
C SER A 70 35.39 -3.07 13.62
N GLU A 71 34.30 -2.51 14.14
CA GLU A 71 32.95 -3.09 14.03
C GLU A 71 32.44 -2.94 12.60
N PHE A 72 32.62 -1.76 12.00
CA PHE A 72 32.24 -1.55 10.60
C PHE A 72 33.06 -2.44 9.65
N LEU A 73 34.34 -2.69 9.96
CA LEU A 73 35.20 -3.51 9.12
C LEU A 73 34.86 -5.01 9.23
N ASP A 74 34.37 -5.46 10.39
CA ASP A 74 33.71 -6.76 10.54
C ASP A 74 32.46 -6.87 9.64
N GLU A 75 31.61 -5.84 9.60
CA GLU A 75 30.42 -5.81 8.74
C GLU A 75 30.76 -5.82 7.25
N VAL A 76 31.77 -5.05 6.82
CA VAL A 76 32.25 -5.03 5.43
C VAL A 76 32.77 -6.41 5.04
N LYS A 77 33.61 -7.02 5.87
CA LYS A 77 34.15 -8.36 5.63
C LYS A 77 33.06 -9.43 5.60
N GLU A 78 32.05 -9.34 6.46
CA GLU A 78 30.93 -10.28 6.44
C GLU A 78 30.13 -10.17 5.13
N ASN A 79 30.07 -8.98 4.55
CA ASN A 79 29.32 -8.72 3.33
C ASN A 79 30.16 -8.78 2.04
N ASP A 80 31.47 -8.87 2.16
CA ASP A 80 32.36 -9.03 1.02
C ASP A 80 32.08 -10.34 0.27
N GLY A 81 32.06 -10.26 -1.06
CA GLY A 81 31.71 -11.37 -1.94
C GLY A 81 30.24 -11.81 -1.92
N LYS A 82 29.36 -11.24 -1.08
CA LYS A 82 27.92 -11.56 -1.12
C LYS A 82 27.29 -10.93 -2.37
N THR A 83 26.46 -11.71 -3.07
CA THR A 83 25.73 -11.21 -4.27
C THR A 83 24.72 -10.09 -3.93
N VAL A 84 24.17 -10.13 -2.72
CA VAL A 84 23.32 -9.07 -2.17
C VAL A 84 23.88 -8.72 -0.80
N PRO A 85 24.65 -7.62 -0.69
CA PRO A 85 25.14 -7.15 0.60
C PRO A 85 23.99 -6.61 1.45
N ASP A 86 24.26 -6.37 2.73
CA ASP A 86 23.28 -5.77 3.63
C ASP A 86 22.71 -4.46 3.04
N LEU A 87 21.39 -4.44 2.90
CA LEU A 87 20.66 -3.34 2.29
C LEU A 87 20.67 -2.09 3.17
N GLU A 88 20.79 -2.22 4.49
CA GLU A 88 20.84 -1.05 5.39
C GLU A 88 22.18 -0.33 5.28
N LEU A 89 23.31 -1.07 5.18
CA LEU A 89 24.63 -0.50 4.89
C LEU A 89 24.63 0.25 3.56
N ARG A 90 24.05 -0.37 2.53
CA ARG A 90 23.96 0.25 1.19
C ARG A 90 23.02 1.46 1.17
N LYS A 91 21.93 1.43 1.94
CA LYS A 91 21.04 2.58 2.09
C LYS A 91 21.77 3.75 2.76
N ARG A 92 22.57 3.50 3.80
CA ARG A 92 23.40 4.55 4.45
C ARG A 92 24.40 5.15 3.47
N TYR A 93 25.07 4.33 2.67
CA TYR A 93 25.95 4.77 1.59
C TYR A 93 25.26 5.72 0.60
N TRP A 94 24.11 5.32 0.05
CA TRP A 94 23.37 6.16 -0.90
C TRP A 94 22.86 7.46 -0.27
N ASN A 95 22.44 7.41 1.00
CA ASN A 95 22.04 8.62 1.73
C ASN A 95 23.22 9.59 1.92
N PHE A 96 24.43 9.08 2.14
CA PHE A 96 25.64 9.89 2.21
C PHE A 96 25.90 10.60 0.87
N LEU A 97 25.96 9.86 -0.24
CA LEU A 97 26.17 10.45 -1.57
C LEU A 97 25.07 11.45 -1.95
N GLN A 98 23.81 11.18 -1.59
CA GLN A 98 22.72 12.12 -1.82
C GLN A 98 22.91 13.42 -1.01
N LYS A 99 23.44 13.33 0.21
CA LYS A 99 23.65 14.50 1.06
C LYS A 99 24.91 15.29 0.66
N TYR A 100 25.91 14.61 0.11
CA TYR A 100 27.22 15.13 -0.23
C TYR A 100 27.62 14.85 -1.69
N PRO A 101 26.81 15.26 -2.68
CA PRO A 101 26.97 14.83 -4.07
C PRO A 101 28.20 15.40 -4.79
N CYS A 102 28.91 16.35 -4.17
CA CYS A 102 30.12 16.95 -4.71
C CYS A 102 31.41 16.26 -4.22
N HIS A 103 31.31 15.35 -3.25
CA HIS A 103 32.47 14.79 -2.56
C HIS A 103 33.09 13.59 -3.28
N HIS A 104 32.25 12.74 -3.88
CA HIS A 104 32.70 11.53 -4.56
C HIS A 104 31.92 11.32 -5.88
N ASP A 105 32.57 10.67 -6.85
CA ASP A 105 31.94 10.25 -8.10
C ASP A 105 31.03 9.02 -7.87
N LEU A 106 30.16 8.70 -8.84
CA LEU A 106 29.28 7.53 -8.71
C LEU A 106 30.05 6.21 -8.81
N PRO A 107 29.64 5.15 -8.09
CA PRO A 107 30.17 3.82 -8.28
C PRO A 107 30.05 3.32 -9.71
N GLU A 108 30.96 2.43 -10.10
CA GLU A 108 30.92 1.82 -11.42
C GLU A 108 29.59 1.08 -11.63
N ASN A 109 28.92 1.34 -12.75
CA ASN A 109 27.59 0.78 -13.09
C ASN A 109 26.40 1.23 -12.23
N ALA A 110 26.56 2.17 -11.29
CA ALA A 110 25.44 2.67 -10.48
C ALA A 110 24.28 3.22 -11.33
N GLU A 111 24.61 3.97 -12.37
CA GLU A 111 23.62 4.54 -13.30
C GLU A 111 22.86 3.44 -14.06
N ARG A 112 23.60 2.46 -14.60
CA ARG A 112 23.00 1.30 -15.28
C ARG A 112 22.11 0.50 -14.34
N HIS A 113 22.52 0.30 -13.08
CA HIS A 113 21.71 -0.38 -12.08
C HIS A 113 20.36 0.32 -11.87
N VAL A 114 20.37 1.65 -11.73
CA VAL A 114 19.13 2.43 -11.57
C VAL A 114 18.26 2.34 -12.81
N GLU A 115 18.83 2.45 -14.01
CA GLU A 115 18.09 2.28 -15.28
C GLU A 115 17.44 0.90 -15.40
N ASP A 116 18.18 -0.15 -15.07
CA ASP A 116 17.70 -1.54 -15.12
C ASP A 116 16.57 -1.77 -14.13
N VAL A 117 16.68 -1.24 -12.90
CA VAL A 117 15.63 -1.38 -11.88
C VAL A 117 14.37 -0.60 -12.28
N LEU A 118 14.50 0.62 -12.82
CA LEU A 118 13.36 1.39 -13.31
C LEU A 118 12.69 0.70 -14.50
N SER A 119 13.48 0.16 -15.43
CA SER A 119 12.98 -0.61 -16.57
C SER A 119 12.29 -1.90 -16.13
N TRP A 120 12.84 -2.59 -15.13
CA TRP A 120 12.20 -3.74 -14.50
C TRP A 120 10.87 -3.36 -13.84
N CYS A 121 10.78 -2.22 -13.15
CA CYS A 121 9.53 -1.74 -12.57
C CYS A 121 8.43 -1.55 -13.63
N LEU A 122 8.79 -1.01 -14.80
CA LEU A 122 7.88 -0.87 -15.94
C LEU A 122 7.49 -2.23 -16.52
N ALA A 123 8.46 -3.10 -16.78
CA ALA A 123 8.22 -4.42 -17.34
C ALA A 123 7.35 -5.29 -16.43
N ASP A 124 7.59 -5.28 -15.12
CA ASP A 124 6.83 -6.04 -14.12
C ASP A 124 5.35 -5.63 -14.12
N GLN A 125 5.07 -4.32 -14.14
CA GLN A 125 3.71 -3.78 -14.22
C GLN A 125 3.01 -4.13 -15.53
N VAL A 126 3.72 -4.03 -16.66
CA VAL A 126 3.15 -4.36 -17.98
C VAL A 126 2.89 -5.86 -18.12
N LEU A 127 3.81 -6.71 -17.66
CA LEU A 127 3.74 -8.16 -17.89
C LEU A 127 2.81 -8.86 -16.91
N PHE A 128 2.82 -8.46 -15.64
CA PHE A 128 2.15 -9.19 -14.58
C PHE A 128 1.07 -8.37 -13.88
N GLY A 129 0.96 -7.06 -14.17
CA GLY A 129 0.10 -6.15 -13.41
C GLY A 129 0.43 -6.16 -11.91
N THR A 130 1.64 -6.59 -11.55
CA THR A 130 2.04 -6.80 -10.16
C THR A 130 2.35 -5.48 -9.48
N ILE A 131 1.98 -5.41 -8.21
CA ILE A 131 2.01 -4.19 -7.39
C ILE A 131 3.21 -4.23 -6.42
N THR A 132 4.26 -4.97 -6.76
CA THR A 132 5.53 -5.07 -6.00
C THR A 132 6.69 -4.18 -6.46
N PRO A 133 6.62 -3.36 -7.53
CA PRO A 133 7.76 -2.54 -7.91
C PRO A 133 7.94 -1.37 -6.94
N SER A 134 9.19 -0.95 -6.76
CA SER A 134 9.55 0.18 -5.89
C SER A 134 8.96 1.51 -6.36
N PHE A 135 8.57 1.62 -7.64
CA PHE A 135 7.97 2.80 -8.23
C PHE A 135 6.73 2.44 -9.05
N SER A 136 5.71 3.31 -9.03
CA SER A 136 4.58 3.22 -9.95
C SER A 136 5.03 3.45 -11.40
N GLU A 137 4.26 2.97 -12.37
CA GLU A 137 4.56 3.13 -13.80
C GLU A 137 4.85 4.59 -14.17
N GLU A 138 3.95 5.51 -13.78
CA GLU A 138 4.09 6.95 -14.02
C GLU A 138 5.39 7.52 -13.42
N LYS A 139 5.72 7.12 -12.18
CA LYS A 139 6.95 7.58 -11.51
C LYS A 139 8.17 7.01 -12.19
N ALA A 140 8.20 5.71 -12.49
CA ALA A 140 9.33 5.07 -13.14
C ALA A 140 9.60 5.64 -14.54
N GLN A 141 8.55 5.89 -15.34
CA GLN A 141 8.66 6.59 -16.62
C GLN A 141 9.25 7.99 -16.43
N ARG A 142 8.71 8.77 -15.49
CA ARG A 142 9.17 10.13 -15.24
C ARG A 142 10.62 10.18 -14.75
N LEU A 143 11.04 9.24 -13.91
CA LEU A 143 12.41 9.15 -13.43
C LEU A 143 13.39 8.80 -14.56
N LEU A 144 13.02 7.85 -15.43
CA LEU A 144 13.81 7.52 -16.63
C LEU A 144 13.91 8.69 -17.62
N GLU A 145 12.83 9.44 -17.83
CA GLU A 145 12.85 10.64 -18.67
C GLU A 145 13.83 11.70 -18.14
N ILE A 146 13.79 11.96 -16.83
CA ILE A 146 14.68 12.93 -16.19
C ILE A 146 16.13 12.45 -16.32
N LEU A 147 16.42 11.17 -16.03
CA LEU A 147 17.76 10.60 -16.14
C LEU A 147 18.33 10.78 -17.55
N LYS A 148 17.55 10.45 -18.58
CA LYS A 148 17.93 10.60 -20.00
C LYS A 148 18.09 12.05 -20.45
N SER A 149 17.46 12.99 -19.76
CA SER A 149 17.57 14.42 -20.05
C SER A 149 18.82 15.07 -19.47
N LEU A 150 19.53 14.39 -18.55
CA LEU A 150 20.75 14.91 -17.95
C LEU A 150 21.88 14.93 -18.99
N PRO A 151 22.71 15.99 -19.02
CA PRO A 151 23.82 16.09 -19.96
C PRO A 151 24.82 14.96 -19.73
N GLU A 152 25.31 14.34 -20.81
CA GLU A 152 26.40 13.37 -20.75
C GLU A 152 27.66 14.03 -20.20
N LEU A 153 28.32 13.37 -19.26
CA LEU A 153 29.59 13.84 -18.72
C LEU A 153 30.70 13.54 -19.74
N PRO A 154 31.49 14.53 -20.17
CA PRO A 154 32.63 14.27 -21.04
C PRO A 154 33.66 13.39 -20.32
N GLU A 155 34.29 12.46 -21.04
CA GLU A 155 35.38 11.59 -20.56
C GLU A 155 36.57 12.36 -19.97
N ARG A 156 36.72 13.66 -20.31
CA ARG A 156 37.75 14.54 -19.77
C ARG A 156 37.15 15.58 -18.84
N THR A 157 37.63 15.56 -17.60
CA THR A 157 37.39 16.56 -16.56
C THR A 157 37.89 17.92 -17.02
N PHE A 158 37.02 18.75 -17.59
CA PHE A 158 37.33 20.16 -17.80
C PHE A 158 37.13 20.93 -16.48
N PRO A 159 38.05 21.84 -16.10
CA PRO A 159 38.05 22.53 -14.81
C PRO A 159 37.07 23.72 -14.75
N ASP A 160 35.96 23.67 -15.47
CA ASP A 160 34.96 24.73 -15.43
C ASP A 160 33.88 24.40 -14.38
N GLU A 161 33.52 25.40 -13.57
CA GLU A 161 32.57 25.30 -12.45
C GLU A 161 31.19 24.72 -12.84
N ASN A 162 30.77 24.92 -14.09
CA ASN A 162 29.48 24.42 -14.60
C ASN A 162 29.40 22.88 -14.65
N TRP A 163 30.52 22.18 -14.86
CA TRP A 163 30.56 20.71 -14.98
C TRP A 163 30.63 20.02 -13.63
N ALA A 164 31.24 20.66 -12.63
CA ALA A 164 31.16 20.22 -11.24
C ALA A 164 29.70 20.20 -10.76
N SER A 165 28.92 21.22 -11.14
CA SER A 165 27.49 21.32 -10.82
C SER A 165 26.67 20.24 -11.52
N ALA A 166 26.89 19.99 -12.81
CA ALA A 166 26.19 18.95 -13.56
C ALA A 166 26.46 17.53 -13.01
N ARG A 167 27.72 17.28 -12.63
CA ARG A 167 28.12 16.01 -12.00
C ARG A 167 27.45 15.80 -10.66
N ALA A 168 27.47 16.81 -9.79
CA ALA A 168 26.81 16.74 -8.49
C ALA A 168 25.31 16.50 -8.62
N ILE A 169 24.64 17.12 -9.60
CA ILE A 169 23.21 16.86 -9.87
C ILE A 169 22.98 15.39 -10.24
N ARG A 170 23.84 14.81 -11.08
CA ARG A 170 23.75 13.39 -11.47
C ARG A 170 23.98 12.46 -10.27
N VAL A 171 25.04 12.70 -9.49
CA VAL A 171 25.35 11.94 -8.26
C VAL A 171 24.16 12.00 -7.29
N TRP A 172 23.65 13.20 -7.03
CA TRP A 172 22.49 13.42 -6.16
C TRP A 172 21.27 12.64 -6.63
N TYR A 173 20.96 12.72 -7.92
CA TYR A 173 19.76 12.13 -8.50
C TYR A 173 19.79 10.60 -8.46
N ILE A 174 20.92 10.01 -8.87
CA ILE A 174 21.10 8.55 -8.87
C ILE A 174 21.11 8.02 -7.43
N SER A 175 21.78 8.72 -6.51
CA SER A 175 21.81 8.34 -5.10
C SER A 175 20.43 8.41 -4.45
N ALA A 176 19.62 9.41 -4.80
CA ALA A 176 18.24 9.52 -4.31
C ALA A 176 17.36 8.35 -4.76
N ILE A 177 17.49 7.93 -6.03
CA ILE A 177 16.73 6.78 -6.55
C ILE A 177 17.23 5.48 -5.93
N ALA A 178 18.56 5.28 -5.88
CA ALA A 178 19.17 4.09 -5.31
C ALA A 178 18.88 3.92 -3.81
N GLY A 179 18.91 5.00 -3.03
CA GLY A 179 18.50 5.00 -1.62
C GLY A 179 17.03 4.65 -1.43
N THR A 180 16.15 5.13 -2.33
CA THR A 180 14.72 4.76 -2.33
C THR A 180 14.53 3.27 -2.65
N ILE A 181 15.26 2.74 -3.64
CA ILE A 181 15.25 1.31 -3.98
C ILE A 181 15.71 0.47 -2.79
N ALA A 182 16.80 0.85 -2.12
CA ALA A 182 17.30 0.15 -0.95
C ALA A 182 16.26 0.15 0.18
N SER A 183 15.65 1.30 0.47
CA SER A 183 14.61 1.41 1.50
C SER A 183 13.38 0.55 1.19
N ASP A 184 12.95 0.49 -0.07
CA ASP A 184 11.82 -0.34 -0.49
C ASP A 184 12.15 -1.84 -0.40
N ARG A 185 13.36 -2.23 -0.81
CA ARG A 185 13.85 -3.61 -0.69
C ARG A 185 13.92 -4.08 0.77
N ILE A 186 14.33 -3.21 1.69
CA ILE A 186 14.30 -3.49 3.13
C ILE A 186 12.86 -3.68 3.61
N ALA A 187 11.97 -2.76 3.23
CA ALA A 187 10.55 -2.82 3.63
C ALA A 187 9.80 -4.05 3.08
N THR A 188 10.28 -4.63 1.97
CA THR A 188 9.68 -5.81 1.34
C THR A 188 10.41 -7.12 1.66
N GLY A 189 11.50 -7.07 2.43
CA GLY A 189 12.33 -8.24 2.71
C GLY A 189 12.94 -8.86 1.46
N TYR A 190 13.38 -8.02 0.50
CA TYR A 190 13.92 -8.46 -0.79
C TYR A 190 14.98 -9.56 -0.64
N GLY A 191 14.90 -10.58 -1.50
CA GLY A 191 15.83 -11.72 -1.49
C GLY A 191 15.49 -12.82 -0.47
N THR A 192 14.55 -12.60 0.45
CA THR A 192 14.11 -13.62 1.41
C THR A 192 13.10 -14.62 0.80
N ALA A 193 12.97 -15.79 1.43
CA ALA A 193 11.93 -16.76 1.07
C ALA A 193 10.51 -16.19 1.25
N GLU A 194 10.34 -15.33 2.25
CA GLU A 194 9.06 -14.69 2.59
C GLU A 194 8.61 -13.71 1.51
N ALA A 195 9.53 -12.89 0.97
CA ALA A 195 9.23 -11.98 -0.14
C ALA A 195 8.78 -12.73 -1.41
N ARG A 196 9.32 -13.94 -1.67
CA ARG A 196 8.86 -14.79 -2.78
C ARG A 196 7.44 -15.30 -2.54
N ALA A 197 7.17 -15.83 -1.34
CA ALA A 197 5.83 -16.27 -0.96
C ALA A 197 4.82 -15.12 -1.04
N PHE A 198 5.21 -13.91 -0.63
CA PHE A 198 4.41 -12.70 -0.77
C PHE A 198 4.09 -12.38 -2.23
N ARG A 199 5.09 -12.41 -3.12
CA ARG A 199 4.90 -12.15 -4.54
C ARG A 199 3.99 -13.18 -5.21
N ASP A 200 4.13 -14.45 -4.84
CA ASP A 200 3.31 -15.53 -5.38
C ASP A 200 1.87 -15.44 -4.84
N ALA A 201 1.69 -15.08 -3.56
CA ALA A 201 0.39 -14.77 -2.98
C ALA A 201 -0.25 -13.53 -3.64
N ALA A 202 0.54 -12.52 -3.99
CA ALA A 202 0.07 -11.32 -4.69
C ALA A 202 -0.46 -11.65 -6.10
N LYS A 203 0.20 -12.56 -6.82
CA LYS A 203 -0.30 -13.09 -8.11
C LYS A 203 -1.59 -13.88 -7.93
N LEU A 204 -1.70 -14.66 -6.85
CA LEU A 204 -2.89 -15.46 -6.56
C LEU A 204 -4.11 -14.61 -6.18
N THR A 205 -3.93 -13.44 -5.57
CA THR A 205 -5.04 -12.55 -5.17
C THR A 205 -5.84 -11.92 -6.31
N ASN A 206 -5.33 -11.86 -7.54
CA ASN A 206 -6.19 -11.55 -8.69
C ASN A 206 -7.25 -12.64 -8.92
N VAL A 207 -7.05 -13.83 -8.34
CA VAL A 207 -7.86 -15.04 -8.57
C VAL A 207 -8.61 -15.50 -7.32
N THR A 208 -8.14 -15.20 -6.10
CA THR A 208 -8.75 -15.72 -4.86
C THR A 208 -9.37 -14.63 -4.00
N GLU A 209 -10.69 -14.54 -4.12
CA GLU A 209 -11.58 -13.93 -3.16
C GLU A 209 -11.38 -14.59 -1.78
N PHE A 210 -10.75 -13.89 -0.82
CA PHE A 210 -10.56 -14.31 0.60
C PHE A 210 -11.69 -15.21 1.10
N THR A 211 -11.38 -16.46 1.45
CA THR A 211 -12.37 -17.47 1.87
C THR A 211 -12.92 -17.12 3.24
N TYR A 212 -14.23 -17.23 3.40
CA TYR A 212 -14.97 -16.84 4.61
C TYR A 212 -14.49 -17.56 5.89
N GLU A 213 -13.84 -18.72 5.73
CA GLU A 213 -13.38 -19.60 6.81
C GLU A 213 -12.25 -18.99 7.67
N ASP A 214 -11.38 -18.13 7.11
CA ASP A 214 -10.29 -17.51 7.88
C ASP A 214 -10.80 -16.38 8.81
N LEU A 215 -11.85 -15.68 8.39
CA LEU A 215 -12.50 -14.60 9.16
C LEU A 215 -13.37 -15.15 10.32
N GLU A 216 -13.86 -16.38 10.20
CA GLU A 216 -14.75 -16.99 11.20
C GLU A 216 -13.99 -17.52 12.43
N SER A 217 -12.66 -17.65 12.34
CA SER A 217 -11.82 -18.13 13.46
C SER A 217 -11.47 -17.05 14.50
N SER A 218 -11.63 -15.76 14.16
CA SER A 218 -11.55 -14.66 15.13
C SER A 218 -12.87 -14.59 15.90
N GLY A 219 -12.82 -14.79 17.22
CA GLY A 219 -13.96 -15.06 18.12
C GLY A 219 -15.08 -14.02 18.25
N ASP A 220 -15.29 -13.15 17.27
CA ASP A 220 -16.34 -12.12 17.22
C ASP A 220 -17.49 -12.50 16.29
N TRP A 221 -18.10 -13.67 16.52
CA TRP A 221 -19.31 -14.12 15.81
C TRP A 221 -20.44 -13.07 15.84
N MET A 222 -20.50 -12.26 16.90
CA MET A 222 -21.46 -11.15 17.04
C MET A 222 -21.27 -10.09 15.96
N PHE A 223 -20.02 -9.78 15.57
CA PHE A 223 -19.72 -8.85 14.48
C PHE A 223 -20.31 -9.36 13.15
N PHE A 224 -20.18 -10.65 12.86
CA PHE A 224 -20.70 -11.26 11.64
C PHE A 224 -22.22 -11.28 11.60
N VAL A 225 -22.87 -11.66 12.71
CA VAL A 225 -24.34 -11.70 12.79
C VAL A 225 -24.92 -10.30 12.66
N VAL A 226 -24.38 -9.31 13.38
CA VAL A 226 -24.83 -7.92 13.29
C VAL A 226 -24.56 -7.34 11.89
N SER A 227 -23.39 -7.61 11.33
CA SER A 227 -23.05 -7.12 9.99
C SER A 227 -23.92 -7.72 8.90
N TYR A 228 -24.27 -9.01 9.00
CA TYR A 228 -25.13 -9.67 8.03
C TYR A 228 -26.60 -9.28 8.19
N ALA A 229 -27.12 -9.26 9.42
CA ALA A 229 -28.54 -9.02 9.69
C ALA A 229 -28.94 -7.54 9.65
N ILE A 230 -28.09 -6.64 10.15
CA ILE A 230 -28.41 -5.21 10.30
C ILE A 230 -27.71 -4.39 9.22
N PHE A 231 -26.52 -4.78 8.76
CA PHE A 231 -25.71 -3.96 7.85
C PHE A 231 -25.61 -4.50 6.43
N PHE A 232 -26.48 -5.43 6.03
CA PHE A 232 -26.54 -6.03 4.69
C PHE A 232 -25.22 -6.68 4.22
N GLY A 233 -24.34 -7.08 5.15
CA GLY A 233 -23.01 -7.61 4.85
C GLY A 233 -22.01 -6.57 4.32
N ILE A 234 -22.38 -5.28 4.30
CA ILE A 234 -21.49 -4.20 3.84
C ILE A 234 -20.19 -4.17 4.68
N PRO A 235 -20.21 -4.19 6.03
CA PRO A 235 -18.98 -4.15 6.82
C PRO A 235 -18.03 -5.30 6.55
N ILE A 236 -18.54 -6.48 6.22
CA ILE A 236 -17.72 -7.68 5.95
C ILE A 236 -16.96 -7.50 4.63
N SER A 237 -17.65 -7.01 3.59
CA SER A 237 -16.99 -6.66 2.33
C SER A 237 -15.92 -5.57 2.52
N ARG A 238 -16.16 -4.63 3.44
CA ARG A 238 -15.24 -3.54 3.77
C ARG A 238 -14.06 -4.02 4.59
N LEU A 239 -14.28 -4.89 5.57
CA LEU A 239 -13.27 -5.54 6.38
C LEU A 239 -12.34 -6.38 5.51
N LYS A 240 -12.88 -7.15 4.56
CA LYS A 240 -12.09 -7.90 3.58
C LYS A 240 -11.16 -7.02 2.75
N GLN A 241 -11.65 -5.88 2.27
CA GLN A 241 -10.82 -4.92 1.52
C GLN A 241 -9.77 -4.25 2.42
N ILE A 242 -10.11 -3.95 3.68
CA ILE A 242 -9.16 -3.42 4.66
C ILE A 242 -8.09 -4.46 5.01
N MET A 243 -8.47 -5.73 5.17
CA MET A 243 -7.57 -6.84 5.46
C MET A 243 -6.73 -7.22 4.24
N ASP A 244 -7.24 -7.11 3.01
CA ASP A 244 -6.41 -7.31 1.81
C ASP A 244 -5.32 -6.24 1.66
N VAL A 245 -5.59 -5.01 2.13
CA VAL A 245 -4.59 -3.93 2.18
C VAL A 245 -3.70 -4.03 3.42
N GLY A 246 -4.27 -4.37 4.57
CA GLY A 246 -3.63 -4.28 5.89
C GLY A 246 -3.12 -5.61 6.47
N GLN A 247 -3.71 -6.77 6.22
CA GLN A 247 -3.27 -8.06 6.80
C GLN A 247 -1.95 -8.57 6.18
N ARG A 248 -1.55 -8.01 5.04
CA ARG A 248 -0.20 -8.18 4.48
C ARG A 248 0.91 -7.43 5.24
N GLN A 249 0.53 -6.53 6.15
CA GLN A 249 1.41 -5.84 7.10
C GLN A 249 2.01 -6.80 8.15
N LEU A 250 1.38 -7.94 8.42
CA LEU A 250 1.69 -8.77 9.61
C LEU A 250 2.76 -9.85 9.38
N GLN A 251 3.22 -10.07 8.14
CA GLN A 251 4.28 -11.05 7.91
C GLN A 251 5.59 -10.42 7.47
N THR A 252 5.72 -9.67 6.37
CA THR A 252 7.06 -9.10 6.03
C THR A 252 7.13 -8.06 4.90
N GLY A 253 6.03 -7.37 4.55
CA GLY A 253 6.03 -6.45 3.40
C GLY A 253 5.24 -5.17 3.62
N GLY A 254 5.89 -4.02 3.43
CA GLY A 254 5.26 -2.70 3.46
C GLY A 254 4.10 -2.54 2.46
N ILE A 255 3.24 -1.55 2.69
CA ILE A 255 2.10 -1.25 1.81
C ILE A 255 2.61 -0.53 0.57
N THR A 256 2.40 -1.07 -0.63
CA THR A 256 2.74 -0.34 -1.86
C THR A 256 1.90 0.93 -1.99
N GLU A 257 2.53 2.04 -2.37
CA GLU A 257 1.86 3.34 -2.56
C GLU A 257 0.65 3.21 -3.51
N ALA A 258 0.80 2.51 -4.64
CA ALA A 258 -0.28 2.31 -5.60
C ALA A 258 -1.51 1.61 -4.98
N ARG A 259 -1.31 0.63 -4.10
CA ARG A 259 -2.40 -0.11 -3.44
C ARG A 259 -3.13 0.79 -2.43
N TRP A 260 -2.38 1.56 -1.64
CA TRP A 260 -2.92 2.53 -0.70
C TRP A 260 -3.74 3.60 -1.41
N ARG A 261 -3.21 4.16 -2.50
CA ARG A 261 -3.88 5.17 -3.31
C ARG A 261 -5.16 4.63 -3.95
N ASN A 262 -5.09 3.49 -4.63
CA ASN A 262 -6.28 2.86 -5.24
C ASN A 262 -7.36 2.56 -4.20
N PHE A 263 -6.98 2.10 -3.01
CA PHE A 263 -7.91 1.89 -1.90
C PHE A 263 -8.59 3.19 -1.49
N LEU A 264 -7.82 4.24 -1.19
CA LEU A 264 -8.38 5.53 -0.76
C LEU A 264 -9.21 6.21 -1.85
N GLU A 265 -8.74 6.22 -3.10
CA GLU A 265 -9.46 6.78 -4.24
C GLU A 265 -10.81 6.07 -4.43
N SER A 266 -10.83 4.73 -4.34
CA SER A 266 -12.07 3.96 -4.35
C SER A 266 -12.98 4.32 -3.17
N ARG A 267 -12.44 4.53 -1.97
CA ARG A 267 -13.24 4.93 -0.78
C ARG A 267 -13.85 6.31 -0.94
N VAL A 268 -13.05 7.29 -1.34
CA VAL A 268 -13.49 8.68 -1.53
C VAL A 268 -14.59 8.73 -2.59
N LYS A 269 -14.42 7.97 -3.68
CA LYS A 269 -15.45 7.83 -4.72
C LYS A 269 -16.75 7.24 -4.16
N ASP A 270 -16.68 6.10 -3.47
CA ASP A 270 -17.86 5.43 -2.88
C ASP A 270 -18.63 6.35 -1.93
N TRP A 271 -17.94 7.10 -1.07
CA TRP A 271 -18.58 8.05 -0.15
C TRP A 271 -19.17 9.26 -0.87
N SER A 272 -18.51 9.76 -1.91
CA SER A 272 -19.05 10.83 -2.76
C SER A 272 -20.34 10.40 -3.46
N ASP A 273 -20.33 9.22 -4.06
CA ASP A 273 -21.49 8.64 -4.75
C ASP A 273 -22.65 8.38 -3.76
N SER A 274 -22.33 7.91 -2.55
CA SER A 274 -23.31 7.76 -1.46
C SER A 274 -23.93 9.09 -1.04
N ASN A 275 -23.15 10.17 -0.98
CA ASN A 275 -23.65 11.49 -0.61
C ASN A 275 -24.66 11.98 -1.66
N LEU A 276 -24.37 11.78 -2.95
CA LEU A 276 -25.29 12.12 -4.03
C LEU A 276 -26.61 11.36 -3.86
N LEU A 277 -26.55 10.03 -3.65
CA LEU A 277 -27.75 9.21 -3.45
C LEU A 277 -28.56 9.65 -2.23
N ALA A 278 -27.90 9.98 -1.12
CA ALA A 278 -28.56 10.45 0.09
C ALA A 278 -29.24 11.81 -0.11
N THR A 279 -28.66 12.73 -0.88
CA THR A 279 -29.34 14.00 -1.21
C THR A 279 -30.61 13.79 -2.05
N VAL A 280 -30.60 12.83 -2.98
CA VAL A 280 -31.80 12.44 -3.75
C VAL A 280 -32.88 11.89 -2.81
N MET A 281 -32.50 11.09 -1.82
CA MET A 281 -33.43 10.58 -0.80
C MET A 281 -33.99 11.68 0.11
N ILE A 282 -33.19 12.69 0.46
CA ILE A 282 -33.69 13.86 1.20
C ILE A 282 -34.75 14.60 0.36
N ALA A 283 -34.52 14.81 -0.94
CA ALA A 283 -35.51 15.43 -1.81
C ALA A 283 -36.80 14.59 -1.91
N ALA A 284 -36.67 13.27 -2.06
CA ALA A 284 -37.81 12.35 -2.13
C ALA A 284 -38.62 12.32 -0.83
N THR A 285 -37.95 12.29 0.34
CA THR A 285 -38.61 12.31 1.65
C THR A 285 -39.34 13.63 1.88
N VAL A 286 -38.74 14.78 1.54
CA VAL A 286 -39.39 16.09 1.64
C VAL A 286 -40.61 16.18 0.72
N ALA A 287 -40.50 15.68 -0.52
CA ALA A 287 -41.62 15.64 -1.46
C ALA A 287 -42.78 14.76 -0.94
N PHE A 288 -42.46 13.62 -0.32
CA PHE A 288 -43.47 12.72 0.22
C PHE A 288 -44.17 13.29 1.47
N ILE A 289 -43.44 14.01 2.34
CA ILE A 289 -44.03 14.72 3.48
C ILE A 289 -45.01 15.81 3.03
N ALA A 290 -44.80 16.41 1.86
CA ALA A 290 -45.68 17.43 1.31
C ALA A 290 -47.01 16.88 0.77
N VAL A 291 -47.16 15.56 0.65
CA VAL A 291 -48.41 14.93 0.24
C VAL A 291 -49.47 15.16 1.34
N PRO A 292 -50.60 15.80 1.02
CA PRO A 292 -51.67 16.03 2.00
C PRO A 292 -52.32 14.70 2.41
N GLY A 293 -52.69 14.59 3.68
CA GLY A 293 -53.39 13.42 4.21
C GLY A 293 -52.50 12.21 4.51
N ILE A 294 -51.22 12.43 4.83
CA ILE A 294 -50.32 11.35 5.28
C ILE A 294 -50.67 10.88 6.70
N ASP A 295 -50.76 9.55 6.91
CA ASP A 295 -50.97 8.95 8.22
C ASP A 295 -49.77 9.15 9.15
N ASP A 296 -50.00 9.14 10.47
CA ASP A 296 -48.96 9.39 11.47
C ASP A 296 -47.81 8.38 11.38
N ILE A 297 -48.11 7.14 11.00
CA ILE A 297 -47.12 6.06 10.94
C ILE A 297 -46.24 6.20 9.70
N SER A 298 -46.80 6.48 8.53
CA SER A 298 -46.00 6.81 7.34
C SER A 298 -45.17 8.08 7.55
N ARG A 299 -45.73 9.09 8.23
CA ARG A 299 -45.02 10.32 8.54
C ARG A 299 -43.80 10.07 9.43
N THR A 300 -43.94 9.27 10.48
CA THR A 300 -42.80 8.92 11.36
C THR A 300 -41.72 8.13 10.63
N LEU A 301 -42.10 7.17 9.78
CA LEU A 301 -41.15 6.38 8.98
C LEU A 301 -40.39 7.24 7.96
N VAL A 302 -41.05 8.22 7.33
CA VAL A 302 -40.41 9.13 6.36
C VAL A 302 -39.46 10.09 7.07
N LEU A 303 -39.83 10.58 8.25
CA LEU A 303 -38.94 11.40 9.08
C LEU A 303 -37.71 10.59 9.52
N LEU A 304 -37.88 9.31 9.90
CA LEU A 304 -36.76 8.43 10.21
C LEU A 304 -35.85 8.23 8.99
N SER A 305 -36.43 8.00 7.81
CA SER A 305 -35.68 7.91 6.55
C SER A 305 -34.89 9.18 6.26
N ALA A 306 -35.50 10.36 6.45
CA ALA A 306 -34.85 11.66 6.25
C ALA A 306 -33.68 11.86 7.22
N LEU A 307 -33.85 11.52 8.51
CA LEU A 307 -32.79 11.61 9.52
C LEU A 307 -31.61 10.69 9.18
N MET A 308 -31.88 9.46 8.75
CA MET A 308 -30.84 8.51 8.33
C MET A 308 -30.10 9.01 7.08
N SER A 309 -30.80 9.59 6.11
CA SER A 309 -30.16 10.21 4.93
C SER A 309 -29.29 11.42 5.30
N ILE A 310 -29.75 12.29 6.20
CA ILE A 310 -28.94 13.43 6.68
C ILE A 310 -27.69 12.92 7.40
N ALA A 311 -27.84 11.95 8.30
CA ALA A 311 -26.70 11.34 8.99
C ALA A 311 -25.71 10.67 8.02
N SER A 312 -26.22 10.04 6.94
CA SER A 312 -25.39 9.48 5.87
C SER A 312 -24.55 10.57 5.18
N VAL A 313 -25.17 11.70 4.80
CA VAL A 313 -24.45 12.81 4.15
C VAL A 313 -23.41 13.41 5.08
N LEU A 314 -23.76 13.65 6.35
CA LEU A 314 -22.82 14.23 7.32
C LEU A 314 -21.61 13.31 7.54
N MET A 315 -21.84 12.00 7.70
CA MET A 315 -20.77 11.03 7.87
C MET A 315 -19.93 10.87 6.59
N GLY A 316 -20.57 10.79 5.42
CA GLY A 316 -19.88 10.66 4.14
C GLY A 316 -19.02 11.88 3.84
N GLN A 317 -19.52 13.09 4.08
CA GLN A 317 -18.75 14.34 3.95
C GLN A 317 -17.58 14.40 4.93
N TYR A 318 -17.78 13.97 6.19
CA TYR A 318 -16.71 13.90 7.17
C TYR A 318 -15.58 12.96 6.73
N LEU A 319 -15.93 11.76 6.24
CA LEU A 319 -14.95 10.79 5.77
C LEU A 319 -14.21 11.26 4.51
N VAL A 320 -14.89 11.85 3.53
CA VAL A 320 -14.26 12.45 2.35
C VAL A 320 -13.26 13.51 2.76
N ARG A 321 -13.63 14.45 3.63
CA ARG A 321 -12.73 15.54 4.04
C ARG A 321 -11.45 15.07 4.72
N ILE A 322 -11.52 13.99 5.50
CA ILE A 322 -10.35 13.45 6.20
C ILE A 322 -9.45 12.68 5.24
N HIS A 323 -10.02 11.91 4.31
CA HIS A 323 -9.24 10.94 3.52
C HIS A 323 -8.86 11.44 2.12
N GLU A 324 -9.57 12.42 1.55
CA GLU A 324 -9.26 13.01 0.24
C GLU A 324 -7.83 13.58 0.18
N PRO A 325 -7.33 14.34 1.19
CA PRO A 325 -5.94 14.82 1.16
C PRO A 325 -4.91 13.69 1.20
N HIS A 326 -5.29 12.52 1.71
CA HIS A 326 -4.41 11.36 1.79
C HIS A 326 -4.46 10.48 0.54
N ALA A 327 -5.36 10.72 -0.42
CA ALA A 327 -5.44 9.95 -1.66
C ALA A 327 -4.17 10.07 -2.53
N THR A 328 -3.37 11.13 -2.35
CA THR A 328 -2.07 11.33 -3.00
C THR A 328 -0.88 11.06 -2.07
N SER A 329 -1.09 10.44 -0.92
CA SER A 329 -0.05 10.21 0.09
C SER A 329 0.81 8.98 -0.20
N THR A 330 1.97 8.93 0.46
CA THR A 330 2.96 7.86 0.29
C THR A 330 2.55 6.57 1.00
N ALA A 331 3.16 5.46 0.60
CA ALA A 331 3.09 4.15 1.25
C ALA A 331 3.20 4.22 2.79
N GLN A 332 4.13 5.04 3.30
CA GLN A 332 4.40 5.19 4.73
C GLN A 332 3.21 5.79 5.50
N THR A 333 2.46 6.70 4.89
CA THR A 333 1.24 7.25 5.50
C THR A 333 0.17 6.17 5.66
N GLY A 334 0.05 5.26 4.67
CA GLY A 334 -0.81 4.09 4.77
C GLY A 334 -0.39 3.16 5.91
N VAL A 335 0.91 2.90 6.07
CA VAL A 335 1.43 2.08 7.18
C VAL A 335 1.07 2.70 8.54
N TYR A 336 1.33 3.99 8.72
CA TYR A 336 1.01 4.71 9.95
C TYR A 336 -0.50 4.70 10.25
N TYR A 337 -1.33 4.83 9.20
CA TYR A 337 -2.78 4.77 9.34
C TYR A 337 -3.23 3.43 9.93
N PHE A 338 -2.80 2.29 9.39
CA PHE A 338 -3.21 0.98 9.92
C PHE A 338 -2.56 0.64 11.27
N GLN A 339 -1.33 1.10 11.54
CA GLN A 339 -0.69 0.94 12.85
C GLN A 339 -1.43 1.70 13.96
N ASN A 340 -1.92 2.90 13.67
CA ASN A 340 -2.65 3.72 14.64
C ASN A 340 -4.10 3.25 14.85
N VAL A 341 -4.67 2.55 13.87
CA VAL A 341 -6.03 2.02 13.93
C VAL A 341 -6.00 0.71 14.70
N GLY A 342 -6.09 0.80 16.03
CA GLY A 342 -5.95 -0.36 16.91
C GLY A 342 -6.92 -1.53 16.66
N SER A 343 -8.01 -1.36 15.91
CA SER A 343 -8.91 -2.46 15.53
C SER A 343 -9.48 -2.25 14.13
N HIS A 344 -9.12 -3.17 13.23
CA HIS A 344 -9.56 -3.20 11.83
C HIS A 344 -11.07 -3.35 11.69
N GLU A 345 -11.73 -4.06 12.60
CA GLU A 345 -13.18 -4.28 12.60
C GLU A 345 -13.97 -3.00 12.89
N ARG A 346 -13.53 -2.24 13.90
CA ARG A 346 -14.15 -0.95 14.25
C ARG A 346 -13.98 0.06 13.11
N LEU A 347 -12.80 0.05 12.48
CA LEU A 347 -12.54 0.84 11.28
C LEU A 347 -13.49 0.45 10.15
N ALA A 348 -13.65 -0.85 9.87
CA ALA A 348 -14.53 -1.33 8.81
C ALA A 348 -15.98 -0.87 9.00
N ILE A 349 -16.49 -0.90 10.23
CA ILE A 349 -17.82 -0.38 10.57
C ILE A 349 -17.87 1.13 10.30
N LEU A 350 -16.93 1.90 10.84
CA LEU A 350 -16.91 3.36 10.71
C LEU A 350 -16.88 3.81 9.24
N LEU A 351 -16.02 3.19 8.43
CA LEU A 351 -15.88 3.49 6.99
C LEU A 351 -17.11 3.05 6.17
N SER A 352 -17.87 2.07 6.65
CA SER A 352 -19.10 1.58 6.01
C SER A 352 -20.37 2.36 6.40
N LEU A 353 -20.28 3.19 7.44
CA LEU A 353 -21.42 3.83 8.10
C LEU A 353 -22.29 4.69 7.16
N PRO A 354 -21.74 5.51 6.24
CA PRO A 354 -22.57 6.23 5.27
C PRO A 354 -23.44 5.29 4.42
N MET A 355 -22.84 4.23 3.88
CA MET A 355 -23.52 3.25 3.02
C MET A 355 -24.63 2.49 3.78
N ILE A 356 -24.41 2.20 5.05
CA ILE A 356 -25.39 1.55 5.90
C ILE A 356 -26.60 2.48 6.14
N LEU A 357 -26.34 3.74 6.51
CA LEU A 357 -27.38 4.70 6.83
C LEU A 357 -28.26 4.99 5.61
N ILE A 358 -27.67 5.16 4.42
CA ILE A 358 -28.45 5.34 3.20
C ILE A 358 -29.27 4.08 2.86
N SER A 359 -28.72 2.89 3.05
CA SER A 359 -29.47 1.63 2.83
C SER A 359 -30.72 1.54 3.71
N TRP A 360 -30.59 1.86 5.01
CA TRP A 360 -31.73 1.92 5.92
C TRP A 360 -32.71 3.06 5.60
N SER A 361 -32.22 4.19 5.07
CA SER A 361 -33.09 5.26 4.59
C SER A 361 -33.99 4.79 3.44
N PHE A 362 -33.46 3.99 2.49
CA PHE A 362 -34.28 3.39 1.44
C PHE A 362 -35.31 2.42 1.99
N VAL A 363 -34.90 1.51 2.88
CA VAL A 363 -35.81 0.50 3.45
C VAL A 363 -36.96 1.17 4.22
N THR A 364 -36.65 2.15 5.07
CA THR A 364 -37.67 2.88 5.85
C THR A 364 -38.58 3.73 4.96
N PHE A 365 -38.05 4.35 3.89
CA PHE A 365 -38.85 5.10 2.91
C PHE A 365 -39.81 4.19 2.12
N ILE A 366 -39.34 3.06 1.61
CA ILE A 366 -40.17 2.08 0.91
C ILE A 366 -41.26 1.55 1.85
N THR A 367 -40.90 1.26 3.10
CA THR A 367 -41.86 0.81 4.11
C THR A 367 -42.93 1.87 4.36
N ALA A 368 -42.55 3.14 4.46
CA ALA A 368 -43.51 4.24 4.63
C ALA A 368 -44.45 4.38 3.44
N PHE A 369 -43.92 4.24 2.21
CA PHE A 369 -44.73 4.30 1.00
C PHE A 369 -45.77 3.17 0.95
N VAL A 370 -45.39 1.95 1.33
CA VAL A 370 -46.29 0.80 1.41
C VAL A 370 -47.34 1.00 2.51
N VAL A 371 -46.94 1.50 3.68
CA VAL A 371 -47.88 1.78 4.79
C VAL A 371 -48.89 2.84 4.38
N PHE A 372 -48.46 3.95 3.78
CA PHE A 372 -49.34 5.00 3.29
C PHE A 372 -50.33 4.47 2.25
N ALA A 373 -49.85 3.68 1.29
CA ALA A 373 -50.70 3.04 0.29
C ALA A 373 -51.74 2.07 0.91
N SER A 374 -51.45 1.52 2.09
CA SER A 374 -52.34 0.59 2.79
C SER A 374 -53.36 1.26 3.72
N ARG A 375 -53.00 2.40 4.31
CA ARG A 375 -53.82 3.06 5.34
C ARG A 375 -54.58 4.27 4.82
N GLY A 376 -54.01 5.03 3.88
CA GLY A 376 -54.60 6.27 3.40
C GLY A 376 -54.64 7.35 4.48
N GLU A 377 -55.54 8.33 4.34
CA GLU A 377 -55.63 9.49 5.23
C GLU A 377 -56.32 9.15 6.57
N ASP A 378 -55.62 9.39 7.67
CA ASP A 378 -56.17 9.24 9.03
C ASP A 378 -57.20 10.36 9.29
N GLY A 379 -58.49 10.01 9.30
CA GLY A 379 -59.56 10.89 9.79
C GLY A 379 -60.59 11.38 8.75
N SER A 380 -60.45 11.03 7.47
CA SER A 380 -61.49 11.23 6.45
C SER A 380 -61.96 9.89 5.89
N SER A 381 -63.24 9.75 5.53
CA SER A 381 -63.82 8.50 5.00
C SER A 381 -63.29 8.08 3.61
N PHE A 382 -62.13 8.60 3.20
CA PHE A 382 -61.49 8.35 1.92
C PHE A 382 -60.27 7.45 2.12
N SER A 383 -60.49 6.17 2.43
CA SER A 383 -59.41 5.20 2.27
C SER A 383 -59.04 5.18 0.79
N LEU A 384 -57.74 5.15 0.47
CA LEU A 384 -57.32 4.88 -0.90
C LEU A 384 -58.07 3.65 -1.44
N PRO A 385 -58.52 3.66 -2.70
CA PRO A 385 -59.28 2.54 -3.25
C PRO A 385 -58.49 1.24 -3.08
N ARG A 386 -59.12 0.16 -2.58
CA ARG A 386 -58.42 -1.10 -2.28
C ARG A 386 -57.55 -1.64 -3.42
N HIS A 387 -57.90 -1.32 -4.67
CA HIS A 387 -57.11 -1.67 -5.84
C HIS A 387 -55.74 -1.00 -5.90
N THR A 388 -55.56 0.23 -5.41
CA THR A 388 -54.25 0.91 -5.35
C THR A 388 -53.35 0.27 -4.30
N THR A 389 -53.90 -0.07 -3.13
CA THR A 389 -53.20 -0.82 -2.08
C THR A 389 -52.69 -2.16 -2.61
N TYR A 390 -53.57 -2.95 -3.24
CA TYR A 390 -53.15 -4.23 -3.82
C TYR A 390 -52.14 -4.04 -4.95
N ALA A 391 -52.30 -3.03 -5.81
CA ALA A 391 -51.34 -2.75 -6.87
C ALA A 391 -49.94 -2.41 -6.33
N VAL A 392 -49.83 -1.56 -5.30
CA VAL A 392 -48.55 -1.16 -4.70
C VAL A 392 -47.92 -2.32 -3.91
N ALA A 393 -48.71 -3.09 -3.16
CA ALA A 393 -48.20 -4.24 -2.42
C ALA A 393 -47.70 -5.34 -3.36
N ILE A 394 -48.45 -5.62 -4.45
CA ILE A 394 -48.06 -6.60 -5.46
C ILE A 394 -46.81 -6.11 -6.21
N SER A 395 -46.76 -4.84 -6.65
CA SER A 395 -45.58 -4.33 -7.37
C SER A 395 -44.33 -4.32 -6.50
N THR A 396 -44.43 -3.94 -5.23
CA THR A 396 -43.31 -3.98 -4.28
C THR A 396 -42.88 -5.42 -3.99
N GLY A 397 -43.83 -6.34 -3.83
CA GLY A 397 -43.55 -7.76 -3.65
C GLY A 397 -42.86 -8.38 -4.87
N ILE A 398 -43.35 -8.10 -6.09
CA ILE A 398 -42.72 -8.54 -7.34
C ILE A 398 -41.30 -7.98 -7.43
N LEU A 399 -41.10 -6.70 -7.15
CA LEU A 399 -39.77 -6.08 -7.17
C LEU A 399 -38.81 -6.75 -6.18
N ALA A 400 -39.26 -7.05 -4.96
CA ALA A 400 -38.46 -7.73 -3.95
C ALA A 400 -38.07 -9.15 -4.39
N VAL A 401 -39.01 -9.92 -4.97
CA VAL A 401 -38.74 -11.26 -5.51
C VAL A 401 -37.74 -11.19 -6.66
N LEU A 402 -37.93 -10.25 -7.60
CA LEU A 402 -37.00 -10.03 -8.70
C LEU A 402 -35.59 -9.68 -8.22
N LEU A 403 -35.48 -8.80 -7.22
CA LEU A 403 -34.17 -8.46 -6.63
C LEU A 403 -33.52 -9.67 -5.96
N LEU A 404 -34.28 -10.49 -5.22
CA LEU A 404 -33.77 -11.71 -4.60
C LEU A 404 -33.31 -12.73 -5.67
N ASP A 405 -34.06 -12.87 -6.76
CA ASP A 405 -33.69 -13.77 -7.85
C ASP A 405 -32.46 -13.27 -8.60
N ILE A 406 -32.34 -11.96 -8.84
CA ILE A 406 -31.12 -11.34 -9.38
C ILE A 406 -29.92 -11.64 -8.49
N VAL A 407 -30.05 -11.44 -7.17
CA VAL A 407 -28.95 -11.72 -6.22
C VAL A 407 -28.60 -13.21 -6.22
N ARG A 408 -29.58 -14.11 -6.28
CA ARG A 408 -29.34 -15.56 -6.37
C ARG A 408 -28.64 -15.95 -7.67
N VAL A 409 -29.11 -15.44 -8.81
CA VAL A 409 -28.50 -15.70 -10.12
C VAL A 409 -27.08 -15.15 -10.15
N PHE A 410 -26.86 -13.92 -9.68
CA PHE A 410 -25.53 -13.32 -9.63
C PHE A 410 -24.58 -14.14 -8.78
N ARG A 411 -25.00 -14.58 -7.59
CA ARG A 411 -24.22 -15.50 -6.75
C ARG A 411 -23.96 -16.85 -7.42
N GLY A 412 -24.92 -17.39 -8.18
CA GLY A 412 -24.76 -18.64 -8.92
C GLY A 412 -23.75 -18.53 -10.05
N VAL A 413 -23.87 -17.49 -10.89
CA VAL A 413 -22.96 -17.21 -12.01
C VAL A 413 -21.56 -16.91 -11.51
N TRP A 414 -21.43 -16.13 -10.44
CA TRP A 414 -20.12 -15.75 -9.89
C TRP A 414 -19.40 -16.91 -9.18
N LYS A 415 -20.15 -17.88 -8.62
CA LYS A 415 -19.55 -19.14 -8.14
C LYS A 415 -18.93 -19.95 -9.27
N VAL A 416 -19.56 -19.97 -10.45
CA VAL A 416 -19.04 -20.71 -11.62
C VAL A 416 -17.74 -20.09 -12.16
N THR A 417 -17.56 -18.77 -12.05
CA THR A 417 -16.32 -18.10 -12.47
C THR A 417 -15.16 -18.28 -11.49
N ASN A 418 -15.46 -18.49 -10.20
CA ASN A 418 -14.44 -18.67 -9.16
C ASN A 418 -13.97 -20.13 -9.01
N GLU A 419 -14.70 -21.11 -9.57
CA GLU A 419 -14.19 -22.49 -9.65
C GLU A 419 -13.10 -22.56 -10.71
N ALA A 420 -11.85 -22.82 -10.30
CA ALA A 420 -10.77 -23.12 -11.22
C ALA A 420 -11.22 -24.22 -12.20
N PRO A 421 -10.92 -24.11 -13.51
CA PRO A 421 -11.33 -25.11 -14.48
C PRO A 421 -10.86 -26.48 -13.99
N ARG A 422 -11.82 -27.40 -13.77
CA ARG A 422 -11.52 -28.74 -13.27
C ARG A 422 -10.38 -29.31 -14.11
N PRO A 423 -9.24 -29.70 -13.51
CA PRO A 423 -8.11 -30.20 -14.27
C PRO A 423 -8.60 -31.36 -15.13
N SER A 424 -8.47 -31.20 -16.44
CA SER A 424 -8.88 -32.23 -17.40
C SER A 424 -8.21 -33.56 -17.03
N VAL A 425 -8.86 -34.68 -17.33
CA VAL A 425 -8.33 -36.02 -17.02
C VAL A 425 -6.88 -36.20 -17.55
N LEU A 426 -6.53 -35.48 -18.63
CA LEU A 426 -5.20 -35.45 -19.22
C LEU A 426 -4.14 -34.76 -18.34
N SER A 427 -4.47 -33.70 -17.61
CA SER A 427 -3.49 -33.04 -16.72
C SER A 427 -3.20 -33.85 -15.46
N ARG A 428 -4.20 -34.61 -14.96
CA ARG A 428 -3.98 -35.58 -13.88
C ARG A 428 -3.12 -36.77 -14.31
N LEU A 429 -3.20 -37.15 -15.59
CA LEU A 429 -2.34 -38.19 -16.17
C LEU A 429 -0.92 -37.68 -16.38
N SER A 430 -0.73 -36.41 -16.78
CA SER A 430 0.61 -35.83 -16.93
C SER A 430 1.31 -35.62 -15.59
N GLU A 431 0.62 -35.17 -14.54
CA GLU A 431 1.20 -35.08 -13.20
C GLU A 431 1.66 -36.46 -12.68
N LYS A 432 0.83 -37.49 -12.84
CA LYS A 432 1.22 -38.88 -12.48
C LYS A 432 2.36 -39.42 -13.33
N PHE A 433 2.52 -38.93 -14.56
CA PHE A 433 3.65 -39.32 -15.41
C PHE A 433 4.94 -38.61 -14.97
N PHE A 434 4.87 -37.31 -14.66
CA PHE A 434 6.00 -36.52 -14.19
C PHE A 434 6.51 -36.95 -12.82
N GLU A 435 5.60 -37.28 -11.89
CA GLU A 435 5.91 -37.83 -10.57
C GLU A 435 6.58 -39.22 -10.65
N LYS A 436 6.30 -39.99 -11.73
CA LYS A 436 6.95 -41.28 -11.97
C LYS A 436 8.35 -41.13 -12.60
N THR A 437 8.61 -40.04 -13.32
CA THR A 437 9.93 -39.74 -13.91
C THR A 437 10.91 -39.06 -12.95
N SER A 438 10.43 -38.36 -11.91
CA SER A 438 11.29 -37.74 -10.89
C SER A 438 11.92 -38.74 -9.91
N LEU A 439 11.49 -40.00 -9.92
CA LEU A 439 12.03 -41.08 -9.09
C LEU A 439 13.16 -41.90 -9.76
N LEU A 440 13.67 -41.47 -10.92
CA LEU A 440 14.88 -42.07 -11.50
C LEU A 440 16.13 -41.38 -10.92
N PRO A 441 17.01 -42.10 -10.22
CA PRO A 441 18.22 -41.51 -9.67
C PRO A 441 19.16 -41.12 -10.82
N PHE A 442 19.52 -39.83 -10.88
CA PHE A 442 20.61 -39.35 -11.72
C PHE A 442 21.91 -40.01 -11.26
N HIS A 443 22.42 -40.94 -12.06
CA HIS A 443 23.78 -41.45 -11.90
C HIS A 443 24.76 -40.36 -12.35
N ARG A 444 25.47 -39.78 -11.37
CA ARG A 444 26.63 -38.92 -11.60
C ARG A 444 27.73 -39.79 -12.22
N HIS A 445 28.07 -39.52 -13.47
CA HIS A 445 29.34 -40.00 -14.04
C HIS A 445 30.40 -38.97 -13.66
N ASP A 446 31.30 -39.37 -12.77
CA ASP A 446 32.60 -38.73 -12.61
C ASP A 446 33.49 -39.21 -13.76
N ASP A 447 34.06 -38.26 -14.52
CA ASP A 447 35.34 -38.34 -15.23
C ASP A 447 35.90 -36.92 -15.38
#